data_AF-A0A7X7DNR5-F1
#
_entry.id   AF-A0A7X7DNR5-F1
#
_cell.length_a   1.000
_cell.length_b   1.000
_cell.length_c   1.000
_cell.angle_alpha   90.00
_cell.angle_beta   90.00
_cell.angle_gamma   90.00
#
_symmetry.space_group_name_H-M   'P 1'
#
loop_
_entity.id
_entity.type
_entity.pdbx_description
1 polymer ?
#
loop_
_entity_poly.entity_id
_entity_poly.type
_entity_poly.pdbx_seq_one_letter_code
_entity_poly.pdbx_strand_id
1 'polypeptide(L)'
;MRRVVVVVCGCMAILGCASNSAFIDTSKLPDTYQCNHMKDICKEAQEFESRYTSMSADEQKEFKNLLMVYRKQCSSAQEECLKSGK
;
A
#
# COMPACT_ATOMS: atom_id res chain seq x y z
N MET A 1 15.67 54.48 -0.70
CA MET A 1 14.48 54.37 0.17
C MET A 1 14.00 52.93 0.16
N ARG A 2 13.61 52.42 1.33
CA ARG A 2 13.18 51.05 1.62
C ARG A 2 11.95 50.62 0.82
N ARG A 3 11.89 49.33 0.44
CA ARG A 3 10.86 48.38 0.91
C ARG A 3 11.19 46.97 0.40
N VAL A 4 11.74 46.17 1.32
CA VAL A 4 11.79 44.72 1.23
C VAL A 4 10.37 44.21 1.46
N VAL A 5 9.82 43.44 0.53
CA VAL A 5 8.58 42.68 0.75
C VAL A 5 8.97 41.20 0.80
N VAL A 6 9.01 40.67 2.02
CA VAL A 6 9.12 39.23 2.29
C VAL A 6 7.71 38.65 2.18
N VAL A 7 7.47 37.82 1.16
CA VAL A 7 6.24 37.00 1.08
C VAL A 7 6.59 35.60 1.57
N VAL A 8 6.29 35.34 2.84
CA VAL A 8 6.19 33.99 3.43
C VAL A 8 4.77 33.50 3.19
N CYS A 9 4.61 32.53 2.28
CA CYS A 9 3.44 31.67 2.14
C CYS A 9 3.79 30.70 1.00
N GLY A 10 3.85 29.38 1.12
CA GLY A 10 3.59 28.44 2.19
C GLY A 10 3.86 27.09 1.53
N CYS A 11 4.82 26.33 2.04
CA CYS A 11 5.16 25.00 1.55
C CYS A 11 3.99 24.05 1.79
N MET A 12 3.11 23.83 0.81
CA MET A 12 2.14 22.72 0.81
C MET A 12 1.71 22.39 -0.63
N ALA A 13 2.63 21.84 -1.41
CA ALA A 13 2.34 21.24 -2.72
C ALA A 13 3.05 19.88 -2.88
N ILE A 14 3.01 19.05 -1.83
CA ILE A 14 3.48 17.66 -1.86
C ILE A 14 2.42 16.78 -1.20
N LEU A 15 1.20 16.78 -1.73
CA LEU A 15 0.19 15.77 -1.40
C LEU A 15 -0.29 15.16 -2.72
N GLY A 16 0.60 14.37 -3.28
CA GLY A 16 0.38 13.62 -4.50
C GLY A 16 1.44 12.57 -4.71
N CYS A 17 2.02 12.02 -3.61
CA CYS A 17 2.54 10.67 -3.69
C CYS A 17 1.30 9.81 -3.95
N ALA A 18 1.03 9.57 -5.24
CA ALA A 18 0.11 8.56 -5.69
C ALA A 18 0.53 7.28 -4.97
N SER A 19 -0.19 7.00 -3.89
CA SER A 19 -0.28 5.70 -3.28
C SER A 19 -0.75 4.79 -4.40
N ASN A 20 0.22 4.21 -5.11
CA ASN A 20 0.09 2.97 -5.84
C ASN A 20 -0.19 1.84 -4.83
N SER A 21 -1.14 2.04 -3.91
CA SER A 21 -1.97 0.93 -3.46
C SER A 21 -2.66 0.49 -4.73
N ALA A 22 -2.06 -0.46 -5.43
CA ALA A 22 -2.70 -1.21 -6.48
C ALA A 22 -3.94 -1.82 -5.82
N PHE A 23 -5.05 -1.06 -5.84
CA PHE A 23 -6.34 -1.55 -5.42
C PHE A 23 -6.56 -2.79 -6.26
N ILE A 24 -6.60 -3.95 -5.60
CA ILE A 24 -6.93 -5.19 -6.26
C ILE A 24 -8.35 -4.99 -6.76
N ASP A 25 -8.51 -4.80 -8.07
CA ASP A 25 -9.81 -4.63 -8.71
C ASP A 25 -10.59 -5.94 -8.53
N THR A 26 -11.43 -5.96 -7.49
CA THR A 26 -12.18 -7.15 -7.10
C THR A 26 -13.39 -7.43 -7.98
N SER A 27 -13.75 -6.48 -8.87
CA SER A 27 -14.94 -6.58 -9.72
C SER A 27 -14.89 -7.73 -10.73
N LYS A 28 -13.69 -8.22 -11.06
CA LYS A 28 -13.44 -9.31 -12.01
C LYS A 28 -13.00 -10.61 -11.35
N LEU A 29 -13.05 -10.69 -10.02
CA LEU A 29 -12.61 -11.89 -9.32
C LEU A 29 -13.71 -12.95 -9.29
N PRO A 30 -13.34 -14.24 -9.45
CA PRO A 30 -14.25 -15.35 -9.19
C PRO A 30 -14.86 -15.26 -7.78
N ASP A 31 -16.13 -15.65 -7.63
CA ASP A 31 -16.75 -15.81 -6.31
C ASP A 31 -16.42 -17.18 -5.73
N THR A 32 -15.19 -17.32 -5.25
CA THR A 32 -14.67 -18.55 -4.65
C THR A 32 -14.13 -18.29 -3.25
N TYR A 33 -14.00 -19.36 -2.46
CA TYR A 33 -13.34 -19.29 -1.16
C TYR A 33 -11.93 -18.70 -1.27
N GLN A 34 -11.16 -19.10 -2.28
CA GLN A 34 -9.79 -18.62 -2.53
C GLN A 34 -9.76 -17.10 -2.76
N CYS A 35 -10.75 -16.57 -3.49
CA CYS A 35 -10.83 -15.14 -3.73
C CYS A 35 -11.28 -14.34 -2.50
N ASN A 36 -12.12 -14.90 -1.64
CA ASN A 36 -12.46 -14.26 -0.36
C ASN A 36 -11.28 -14.32 0.62
N HIS A 37 -10.59 -15.45 0.74
CA HIS A 37 -9.39 -15.58 1.55
C HIS A 37 -8.27 -14.63 1.09
N MET A 38 -8.11 -14.45 -0.23
CA MET A 38 -7.16 -13.49 -0.78
C MET A 38 -7.47 -12.05 -0.39
N LYS A 39 -8.76 -11.64 -0.36
CA LYS A 39 -9.14 -10.29 0.08
C LYS A 39 -8.66 -10.02 1.51
N ASP A 40 -8.80 -10.99 2.40
CA ASP A 40 -8.36 -10.86 3.80
C ASP A 40 -6.84 -10.72 3.90
N ILE A 41 -6.08 -11.62 3.26
CA ILE A 41 -4.61 -11.57 3.25
C ILE A 41 -4.10 -10.25 2.67
N CYS A 42 -4.67 -9.82 1.54
CA CYS A 42 -4.23 -8.60 0.87
C CYS A 42 -4.62 -7.34 1.65
N LYS A 43 -5.76 -7.36 2.36
CA LYS A 43 -6.13 -6.29 3.28
C LYS A 43 -5.12 -6.16 4.43
N GLU A 44 -4.74 -7.27 5.06
CA GLU A 44 -3.72 -7.26 6.12
C GLU A 44 -2.37 -6.74 5.60
N ALA A 45 -1.95 -7.18 4.41
CA ALA A 45 -0.72 -6.70 3.78
C ALA A 45 -0.76 -5.18 3.52
N GLN A 46 -1.89 -4.66 3.06
CA GLN A 46 -2.09 -3.22 2.83
C GLN A 46 -2.09 -2.42 4.14
N GLU A 47 -2.74 -2.92 5.19
CA GLU A 47 -2.73 -2.30 6.51
C GLU A 47 -1.30 -2.26 7.09
N PHE A 48 -0.55 -3.34 6.94
CA PHE A 48 0.85 -3.38 7.35
C PHE A 48 1.70 -2.40 6.53
N GLU A 49 1.55 -2.37 5.22
CA GLU A 49 2.27 -1.44 4.34
C GLU A 49 1.98 0.02 4.69
N SER A 50 0.72 0.36 4.96
CA SER A 50 0.34 1.70 5.43
C SER A 50 1.06 2.07 6.73
N ARG A 51 1.11 1.17 7.71
CA ARG A 51 1.83 1.42 8.97
C ARG A 51 3.33 1.53 8.73
N TYR A 52 3.89 0.63 7.92
CA TYR A 52 5.31 0.62 7.55
C TYR A 52 5.76 1.95 6.94
N THR A 53 4.96 2.54 6.04
CA THR A 53 5.31 3.84 5.44
C THR A 53 5.33 5.01 6.43
N SER A 54 4.62 4.87 7.56
CA SER A 54 4.62 5.87 8.66
C SER A 54 5.72 5.64 9.72
N MET A 55 6.46 4.53 9.63
CA MET A 55 7.54 4.21 10.56
C MET A 55 8.81 5.05 10.30
N SER A 56 9.67 5.14 11.31
CA SER A 56 11.01 5.73 11.16
C SER A 56 11.90 4.89 10.22
N ALA A 57 13.01 5.48 9.75
CA ALA A 57 13.93 4.78 8.83
C ALA A 57 14.56 3.51 9.45
N ASP A 58 14.85 3.54 10.75
CA ASP A 58 15.43 2.39 11.47
C ASP A 58 14.41 1.26 11.62
N GLU A 59 13.17 1.59 11.99
CA GLU A 59 12.07 0.63 12.05
C GLU A 59 11.76 0.06 10.65
N GLN A 60 11.73 0.89 9.61
CA GLN A 60 11.54 0.42 8.24
C GLN A 60 12.65 -0.57 7.84
N LYS A 61 13.90 -0.31 8.22
CA LYS A 61 15.01 -1.23 7.95
C LYS A 61 14.83 -2.58 8.67
N GLU A 62 14.35 -2.56 9.91
CA GLU A 62 14.07 -3.77 10.70
C GLU A 62 12.90 -4.56 10.12
N PHE A 63 11.82 -3.89 9.75
CA PHE A 63 10.58 -4.51 9.29
C PHE A 63 10.52 -4.75 7.77
N LYS A 64 11.56 -4.41 7.01
CA LYS A 64 11.60 -4.58 5.54
C LYS A 64 11.32 -6.02 5.11
N ASN A 65 11.89 -6.99 5.82
CA ASN A 65 11.66 -8.40 5.52
C ASN A 65 10.20 -8.81 5.77
N LEU A 66 9.60 -8.28 6.83
CA LEU A 66 8.20 -8.52 7.15
C LEU A 66 7.27 -7.93 6.08
N LEU A 67 7.54 -6.71 5.60
CA LEU A 67 6.81 -6.12 4.47
C LEU A 67 6.85 -7.02 3.23
N MET A 68 8.02 -7.57 2.90
CA MET A 68 8.16 -8.48 1.76
C MET A 68 7.35 -9.78 1.94
N VAL A 69 7.27 -10.32 3.16
CA VAL A 69 6.45 -11.50 3.47
C VAL A 69 4.98 -11.22 3.22
N TYR A 70 4.45 -10.12 3.77
CA TYR A 70 3.05 -9.72 3.55
C TYR A 70 2.71 -9.53 2.07
N ARG A 71 3.57 -8.83 1.32
CA ARG A 71 3.40 -8.66 -0.13
C ARG A 71 3.40 -9.99 -0.89
N LYS A 72 4.31 -10.90 -0.53
CA LYS A 72 4.38 -12.23 -1.14
C LYS A 72 3.14 -13.06 -0.84
N GLN A 73 2.65 -13.04 0.40
CA GLN A 73 1.42 -13.75 0.78
C GLN A 73 0.22 -13.27 -0.03
N CYS A 74 0.04 -11.95 -0.16
CA CYS A 74 -1.02 -11.39 -0.99
C CYS A 74 -0.89 -11.81 -2.46
N SER A 75 0.31 -11.72 -3.04
CA SER A 75 0.56 -12.16 -4.43
C SER A 75 0.25 -13.64 -4.64
N SER A 76 0.65 -14.52 -3.71
CA SER A 76 0.37 -15.96 -3.81
C SER A 76 -1.13 -16.25 -3.69
N ALA A 77 -1.83 -15.60 -2.76
CA ALA A 77 -3.28 -15.75 -2.63
C ALA A 77 -4.02 -15.23 -3.88
N GLN A 78 -3.51 -14.18 -4.52
CA GLN A 78 -4.05 -13.68 -5.79
C GLN A 78 -3.92 -14.71 -6.91
N GLU A 79 -2.77 -15.38 -7.03
CA GLU A 79 -2.60 -16.46 -8.00
C GLU A 79 -3.57 -17.63 -7.75
N GLU A 80 -3.78 -18.01 -6.49
CA GLU A 80 -4.71 -19.08 -6.13
C GLU A 80 -6.17 -18.71 -6.43
N CYS A 81 -6.58 -17.48 -6.12
CA CYS A 81 -7.88 -16.95 -6.51
C CYS A 81 -8.08 -17.03 -8.04
N LEU A 82 -7.12 -16.55 -8.83
CA LEU A 82 -7.20 -16.59 -10.29
C LEU A 82 -7.24 -18.01 -10.86
N LYS A 83 -6.60 -18.99 -10.20
CA LYS A 83 -6.65 -20.41 -10.57
C LYS A 83 -7.99 -21.05 -10.18
N SER A 84 -8.64 -20.59 -9.10
CA SER A 84 -9.88 -21.19 -8.59
C SER A 84 -11.12 -20.95 -9.46
N GLY A 85 -11.11 -19.91 -10.29
CA GLY A 85 -12.19 -19.62 -11.24
C GLY A 85 -11.98 -20.20 -12.63
N LYS A 86 -10.95 -21.02 -12.83
CA LYS A 86 -10.69 -21.78 -14.06
C LYS A 86 -11.23 -23.20 -13.93
#